data_AF-A0A3C0V1W2-F1
#
_entry.id   AF-A0A3C0V1W2-F1
#
_cell.length_a   1.000
_cell.length_b   1.000
_cell.length_c   1.000
_cell.angle_alpha   90.00
_cell.angle_beta   90.00
_cell.angle_gamma   90.00
#
_symmetry.space_group_name_H-M   'P 1'
#
loop_
_entity.id
_entity.type
_entity.pdbx_description
1 polymer ?
#
loop_
_entity_poly.entity_id
_entity_poly.type
_entity_poly.pdbx_seq_one_letter_code
_entity_poly.pdbx_strand_id
1 'polypeptide(L)'
;MPYIAFIVIPLLRLHKITIINYNILRRFGRKGEIIMLIPLLLAVHVLGVVLWIGGVAFVTMIIFPMIIRMESSIEKVIFFQGVEHRFAKIAKFCVFVVGLTGAWLLYLTDEIRLLFKITGIGPTIMLLVWTFYVLILFFEAKLFKVIFRGEAGQDTARVFFRFGVFHWFVLGLSLSAVAVGVWAAHGGGF
;
A
#
# COMPACT_ATOMS: atom_id res chain seq x y z
N MET A 1 -34.45 8.13 8.43
CA MET A 1 -34.03 7.68 7.08
C MET A 1 -33.45 8.87 6.34
N PRO A 2 -32.39 8.71 5.53
CA PRO A 2 -30.94 8.54 5.81
C PRO A 2 -30.21 9.91 5.70
N TYR A 3 -28.95 10.15 6.09
CA TYR A 3 -27.66 9.63 5.59
C TYR A 3 -26.62 9.74 6.75
N ILE A 4 -26.11 8.64 7.32
CA ILE A 4 -24.89 7.90 6.94
C ILE A 4 -23.59 8.73 7.01
N ALA A 5 -22.83 8.45 8.09
CA ALA A 5 -21.36 8.35 8.15
C ALA A 5 -20.46 9.60 8.11
N PHE A 6 -20.82 10.66 8.82
CA PHE A 6 -19.84 11.56 9.44
C PHE A 6 -20.00 11.45 10.96
N ILE A 7 -18.93 11.63 11.73
CA ILE A 7 -18.91 11.66 13.21
C ILE A 7 -18.75 10.28 13.88
N VAL A 8 -17.55 9.69 13.80
CA VAL A 8 -16.85 9.13 14.99
C VAL A 8 -15.34 9.30 14.81
N ILE A 9 -14.87 10.55 14.80
CA ILE A 9 -13.52 10.84 15.32
C ILE A 9 -13.72 11.99 16.30
N PRO A 10 -14.02 11.70 17.58
CA PRO A 10 -14.36 12.74 18.54
C PRO A 10 -13.10 13.48 18.95
N LEU A 11 -13.13 14.81 18.83
CA LEU A 11 -12.45 15.88 19.59
C LEU A 11 -10.95 15.80 19.98
N LEU A 12 -10.31 14.64 20.07
CA LEU A 12 -8.89 14.46 20.40
C LEU A 12 -7.96 14.76 19.21
N ARG A 13 -8.49 14.83 17.99
CA ARG A 13 -7.71 15.08 16.77
C ARG A 13 -7.30 16.55 16.59
N LEU A 14 -8.01 17.49 17.21
CA LEU A 14 -7.60 18.90 17.21
C LEU A 14 -6.36 19.11 18.07
N HIS A 15 -6.19 18.38 19.18
CA HIS A 15 -5.00 18.53 20.02
C HIS A 15 -3.71 18.05 19.33
N LYS A 16 -3.77 16.99 18.50
CA LYS A 16 -2.61 16.55 17.68
C LYS A 16 -2.38 17.41 16.45
N ILE A 17 -3.42 17.99 15.84
CA ILE A 17 -3.27 19.00 14.77
C ILE A 17 -2.71 20.32 15.33
N THR A 18 -2.89 20.60 16.63
CA THR A 18 -2.20 21.70 17.33
C THR A 18 -0.72 21.41 17.60
N ILE A 19 -0.27 20.15 17.55
CA ILE A 19 1.17 19.80 17.52
C ILE A 19 1.69 19.95 16.08
N ILE A 20 1.42 21.10 15.46
CA ILE A 20 2.32 21.60 14.42
C ILE A 20 3.59 21.98 15.18
N ASN A 21 4.62 21.16 15.03
CA ASN A 21 5.93 21.40 15.61
C ASN A 21 6.33 22.86 15.34
N TYR A 22 6.76 23.60 16.37
CA TYR A 22 7.17 25.01 16.25
C TYR A 22 8.22 25.20 15.13
N ASN A 23 8.99 24.14 14.85
CA ASN A 23 9.93 24.06 13.73
C ASN A 23 9.27 24.15 12.34
N ILE A 24 8.07 23.61 12.12
CA ILE A 24 7.33 23.70 10.84
C ILE A 24 6.89 25.15 10.58
N LEU A 25 6.36 25.80 11.62
CA LEU A 25 5.92 27.20 11.59
C LEU A 25 7.07 28.18 11.33
N ARG A 26 8.26 27.86 11.85
CA ARG A 26 9.49 28.62 11.59
C ARG A 26 10.04 28.39 10.18
N ARG A 27 9.87 27.19 9.62
CA ARG A 27 10.49 26.77 8.35
C ARG A 27 9.70 27.23 7.12
N PHE A 28 8.39 27.37 7.26
CA PHE A 28 7.51 27.91 6.22
C PHE A 28 6.68 29.02 6.86
N GLY A 29 7.03 30.28 6.58
CA GLY A 29 6.39 31.47 7.16
C GLY A 29 4.90 31.68 6.82
N ARG A 30 4.20 30.67 6.28
CA ARG A 30 2.79 30.70 5.87
C ARG A 30 2.01 29.56 6.57
N LYS A 31 1.59 29.84 7.81
CA LYS A 31 0.74 28.94 8.64
C LYS A 31 -0.45 28.34 7.89
N GLY A 32 -1.14 29.15 7.09
CA GLY A 32 -2.41 28.77 6.45
C GLY A 32 -2.28 27.67 5.39
N GLU A 33 -1.21 27.65 4.60
CA GLU A 33 -1.07 26.67 3.52
C GLU A 33 -0.72 25.27 4.02
N ILE A 34 0.11 25.18 5.05
CA ILE A 34 0.53 23.90 5.62
C ILE A 34 -0.64 23.19 6.31
N ILE A 35 -1.51 23.96 6.97
CA ILE A 35 -2.71 23.43 7.63
C ILE A 35 -3.64 22.74 6.61
N MET A 36 -3.72 23.24 5.38
CA MET A 36 -4.52 22.63 4.31
C MET A 36 -3.78 21.51 3.57
N LEU A 37 -2.45 21.60 3.46
CA LEU A 37 -1.64 20.64 2.71
C LEU A 37 -1.57 19.26 3.37
N ILE A 38 -1.41 19.19 4.70
CA ILE A 38 -1.25 17.90 5.41
C ILE A 38 -2.51 17.01 5.28
N PRO A 39 -3.74 17.51 5.54
CA PRO A 39 -4.96 16.72 5.34
C PRO A 39 -5.15 16.26 3.89
N LEU A 40 -4.78 17.12 2.92
CA LEU A 40 -4.84 16.78 1.50
C LEU A 40 -3.86 15.65 1.15
N LEU A 41 -2.60 15.75 1.60
CA LEU A 41 -1.60 14.71 1.41
C LEU A 41 -2.04 13.39 2.05
N LEU A 42 -2.60 13.43 3.26
CA LEU A 42 -3.14 12.24 3.94
C LEU A 42 -4.30 11.62 3.13
N ALA A 43 -5.23 12.44 2.63
CA ALA A 43 -6.35 11.95 1.83
C ALA A 43 -5.86 11.24 0.56
N VAL A 44 -4.95 11.87 -0.18
CA VAL A 44 -4.36 11.27 -1.39
C VAL A 44 -3.57 10.01 -1.05
N HIS A 45 -2.78 10.03 0.03
CA HIS A 45 -2.02 8.88 0.50
C HIS A 45 -2.94 7.69 0.81
N VAL A 46 -3.97 7.89 1.63
CA VAL A 46 -4.91 6.83 2.00
C VAL A 46 -5.69 6.31 0.80
N LEU A 47 -6.15 7.17 -0.11
CA LEU A 47 -6.80 6.74 -1.35
C LEU A 47 -5.86 5.87 -2.19
N GLY A 48 -4.59 6.26 -2.32
CA GLY A 48 -3.57 5.46 -3.00
C GLY A 48 -3.37 4.10 -2.34
N VAL A 49 -3.29 4.04 -1.00
CA VAL A 49 -3.16 2.80 -0.24
C VAL A 49 -4.38 1.89 -0.43
N VAL A 50 -5.59 2.45 -0.40
CA VAL A 50 -6.85 1.70 -0.59
C VAL A 50 -6.92 1.10 -1.99
N LEU A 51 -6.62 1.87 -3.04
CA LEU A 51 -6.64 1.37 -4.41
C LEU A 51 -5.57 0.30 -4.64
N TRP A 52 -4.38 0.50 -4.07
CA TRP A 52 -3.27 -0.43 -4.18
C TRP A 52 -3.52 -1.74 -3.43
N ILE A 53 -3.75 -1.69 -2.12
CA ILE A 53 -3.94 -2.89 -1.29
C ILE A 53 -5.27 -3.57 -1.64
N GLY A 54 -6.34 -2.79 -1.89
CA GLY A 54 -7.62 -3.32 -2.35
C GLY A 54 -7.51 -4.05 -3.68
N GLY A 55 -6.70 -3.53 -4.61
CA GLY A 55 -6.37 -4.21 -5.85
C GLY A 55 -5.63 -5.54 -5.63
N VAL A 56 -4.64 -5.56 -4.73
CA VAL A 56 -3.92 -6.80 -4.36
C VAL A 56 -4.88 -7.81 -3.71
N ALA A 57 -5.78 -7.35 -2.84
CA ALA A 57 -6.80 -8.19 -2.23
C ALA A 57 -7.74 -8.81 -3.28
N PHE A 58 -8.20 -8.01 -4.26
CA PHE A 58 -9.02 -8.49 -5.36
C PHE A 58 -8.28 -9.56 -6.19
N VAL A 59 -7.02 -9.32 -6.56
CA VAL A 59 -6.23 -10.31 -7.30
C VAL A 59 -6.07 -11.61 -6.49
N THR A 60 -5.80 -11.49 -5.18
CA THR A 60 -5.57 -12.62 -4.27
C THR A 60 -6.83 -13.45 -4.04
N MET A 61 -7.95 -12.80 -3.75
CA MET A 61 -9.18 -13.46 -3.31
C MET A 61 -10.10 -13.86 -4.46
N ILE A 62 -10.02 -13.19 -5.61
CA ILE A 62 -10.94 -13.42 -6.73
C ILE A 62 -10.18 -13.99 -7.93
N ILE A 63 -9.14 -13.31 -8.40
CA ILE A 63 -8.46 -13.66 -9.65
C ILE A 63 -7.70 -14.99 -9.54
N PHE A 64 -6.89 -15.19 -8.50
CA PHE A 64 -6.16 -16.44 -8.34
C PHE A 64 -7.08 -17.67 -8.20
N PRO A 65 -8.12 -17.66 -7.34
CA PRO A 65 -9.06 -18.77 -7.26
C PRO A 65 -9.78 -19.06 -8.59
N MET A 66 -10.10 -18.01 -9.36
CA MET A 66 -10.68 -18.16 -10.69
C MET A 66 -9.72 -18.84 -11.67
N ILE A 67 -8.45 -18.40 -11.71
CA ILE A 67 -7.42 -18.99 -12.59
C ILE A 67 -7.15 -20.45 -12.22
N ILE A 68 -7.08 -20.78 -10.93
CA ILE A 68 -6.79 -22.15 -10.47
C ILE A 68 -7.86 -23.13 -10.97
N ARG A 69 -9.13 -22.70 -11.05
CA ARG A 69 -10.27 -23.51 -11.51
C ARG A 69 -10.35 -23.73 -13.02
N MET A 70 -9.59 -23.00 -13.83
CA MET A 70 -9.55 -23.22 -15.29
C MET A 70 -8.90 -24.58 -15.59
N GLU A 71 -9.33 -25.26 -16.65
CA GLU A 71 -8.76 -26.56 -17.03
C GLU A 71 -7.55 -26.40 -17.96
N SER A 72 -7.64 -25.48 -18.93
CA SER A 72 -6.58 -25.23 -19.90
C SER A 72 -5.42 -24.42 -19.32
N SER A 73 -4.20 -24.96 -19.39
CA SER A 73 -2.98 -24.26 -18.95
C SER A 73 -2.70 -22.99 -19.76
N ILE A 74 -3.01 -23.03 -21.06
CA ILE A 74 -2.84 -21.88 -21.98
C ILE A 74 -3.83 -20.78 -21.61
N GLU A 75 -5.09 -21.13 -21.34
CA GLU A 75 -6.13 -20.18 -20.94
C GLU A 75 -5.76 -19.45 -19.65
N LYS A 76 -5.21 -20.18 -18.65
CA LYS A 76 -4.69 -19.58 -17.40
C LYS A 76 -3.64 -18.50 -17.67
N VAL A 77 -2.68 -18.80 -18.53
CA VAL A 77 -1.56 -17.89 -18.83
C VAL A 77 -2.06 -16.66 -19.59
N ILE A 78 -2.90 -16.83 -20.61
CA ILE A 78 -3.44 -15.72 -21.39
C ILE A 78 -4.29 -14.81 -20.50
N PHE A 79 -5.18 -15.39 -19.68
CA PHE A 79 -6.03 -14.61 -18.77
C PHE A 79 -5.18 -13.84 -17.75
N PHE A 80 -4.20 -14.52 -17.14
CA PHE A 80 -3.31 -13.88 -16.18
C PHE A 80 -2.51 -12.73 -16.79
N GLN A 81 -1.89 -12.92 -17.96
CA GLN A 81 -1.14 -11.86 -18.64
C GLN A 81 -2.01 -10.65 -18.99
N GLY A 82 -3.27 -10.89 -19.39
CA GLY A 82 -4.23 -9.82 -19.66
C GLY A 82 -4.55 -8.99 -18.42
N VAL A 83 -4.76 -9.64 -17.27
CA VAL A 83 -5.03 -8.96 -15.99
C VAL A 83 -3.78 -8.29 -15.45
N GLU A 84 -2.65 -9.00 -15.40
CA GLU A 84 -1.36 -8.55 -14.87
C GLU A 84 -0.89 -7.28 -15.59
N HIS A 85 -0.94 -7.23 -16.92
CA HIS A 85 -0.48 -6.06 -17.66
C HIS A 85 -1.25 -4.77 -17.32
N ARG A 86 -2.55 -4.87 -17.06
CA ARG A 86 -3.39 -3.73 -16.66
C ARG A 86 -3.20 -3.39 -15.19
N PHE A 87 -3.22 -4.42 -14.35
CA PHE A 87 -3.09 -4.28 -12.91
C PHE A 87 -1.73 -3.68 -12.51
N ALA A 88 -0.64 -4.16 -13.12
CA ALA A 88 0.72 -3.68 -12.88
C ALA A 88 0.86 -2.17 -13.07
N LYS A 89 0.24 -1.60 -14.13
CA LYS A 89 0.28 -0.15 -14.38
C LYS A 89 -0.41 0.64 -13.27
N ILE A 90 -1.60 0.17 -12.85
CA ILE A 90 -2.38 0.79 -11.77
C ILE A 90 -1.62 0.67 -10.45
N ALA A 91 -1.11 -0.52 -10.12
CA ALA A 91 -0.37 -0.79 -8.91
C ALA A 91 0.90 0.07 -8.82
N LYS A 92 1.69 0.18 -9.90
CA LYS A 92 2.88 1.05 -9.96
C LYS A 92 2.53 2.51 -9.74
N PHE A 93 1.46 2.99 -10.38
CA PHE A 93 1.01 4.37 -10.20
C PHE A 93 0.60 4.63 -8.74
N CYS A 94 -0.22 3.76 -8.15
CA CYS A 94 -0.65 3.91 -6.76
C CYS A 94 0.54 3.83 -5.80
N VAL A 95 1.45 2.84 -5.94
CA VAL A 95 2.65 2.72 -5.10
C VAL A 95 3.53 3.95 -5.20
N PHE A 96 3.70 4.52 -6.39
CA PHE A 96 4.45 5.75 -6.60
C PHE A 96 3.81 6.94 -5.87
N VAL A 97 2.50 7.14 -6.04
CA VAL A 97 1.75 8.22 -5.37
C VAL A 97 1.80 8.07 -3.84
N VAL A 98 1.62 6.85 -3.34
CA VAL A 98 1.73 6.53 -1.90
C VAL A 98 3.13 6.81 -1.38
N GLY A 99 4.17 6.45 -2.14
CA GLY A 99 5.55 6.73 -1.79
C GLY A 99 5.85 8.22 -1.71
N LEU A 100 5.45 8.98 -2.74
CA LEU A 100 5.64 10.43 -2.78
C LEU A 100 4.91 11.13 -1.63
N THR A 101 3.63 10.85 -1.45
CA THR A 101 2.83 11.46 -0.38
C THR A 101 3.32 11.05 1.01
N GLY A 102 3.73 9.78 1.19
CA GLY A 102 4.30 9.28 2.45
C GLY A 102 5.64 9.94 2.78
N ALA A 103 6.55 10.05 1.81
CA ALA A 103 7.83 10.73 1.98
C ALA A 103 7.63 12.22 2.32
N TRP A 104 6.68 12.88 1.66
CA TRP A 104 6.34 14.27 1.95
C TRP A 104 5.77 14.43 3.36
N LEU A 105 4.89 13.52 3.79
CA LEU A 105 4.34 13.51 5.15
C LEU A 105 5.45 13.32 6.18
N LEU A 106 6.34 12.34 5.99
CA LEU A 106 7.48 12.12 6.89
C LEU A 106 8.38 13.36 7.01
N TYR A 107 8.61 14.06 5.89
CA TYR A 107 9.37 15.30 5.88
C TYR A 107 8.65 16.44 6.63
N LEU A 108 7.34 16.59 6.42
CA LEU A 108 6.55 17.63 7.07
C LEU A 108 6.34 17.39 8.55
N THR A 109 6.10 16.15 8.98
CA THR A 109 5.91 15.79 10.40
C THR A 109 7.22 15.58 11.14
N ASP A 110 8.35 15.68 10.44
CA ASP A 110 9.70 15.51 10.99
C ASP A 110 9.96 14.09 11.56
N GLU A 111 9.12 13.14 11.16
CA GLU A 111 9.17 11.73 11.57
C GLU A 111 10.31 10.95 10.92
N ILE A 112 11.00 11.52 9.91
CA ILE A 112 12.23 10.94 9.33
C ILE A 112 13.24 10.60 10.44
N ARG A 113 13.32 11.43 11.49
CA ARG A 113 14.25 11.24 12.64
C ARG A 113 13.85 10.09 13.56
N LEU A 114 12.62 9.60 13.45
CA LEU A 114 12.05 8.52 14.24
C LEU A 114 12.11 7.17 13.51
N LEU A 115 12.45 7.16 12.22
CA LEU A 115 12.64 5.94 11.46
C LEU A 115 13.69 5.04 12.14
N PHE A 116 13.40 3.74 12.16
CA PHE A 116 14.19 2.69 12.81
C PHE A 116 14.32 2.81 14.34
N LYS A 117 13.47 3.62 14.99
CA LYS A 117 13.31 3.67 16.45
C LYS A 117 11.98 3.05 16.86
N ILE A 118 11.90 2.54 18.09
CA ILE A 118 10.64 2.00 18.66
C ILE A 118 9.53 3.05 18.60
N THR A 119 9.83 4.31 18.92
CA THR A 119 8.90 5.44 18.85
C THR A 119 8.39 5.75 17.44
N GLY A 120 9.07 5.27 16.39
CA GLY A 120 8.69 5.43 14.98
C GLY A 120 8.47 4.10 14.27
N ILE A 121 8.04 3.06 14.99
CA ILE A 121 7.84 1.72 14.43
C ILE A 121 6.78 1.71 13.32
N GLY A 122 5.71 2.49 13.46
CA GLY A 122 4.66 2.64 12.45
C GLY A 122 5.20 3.09 11.09
N PRO A 123 5.77 4.32 10.97
CA PRO A 123 6.34 4.79 9.71
C PRO A 123 7.50 3.91 9.20
N THR A 124 8.26 3.27 10.09
CA THR A 124 9.31 2.32 9.69
C THR A 124 8.75 1.09 9.00
N ILE A 125 7.72 0.45 9.58
CA ILE A 125 7.07 -0.71 8.96
C ILE A 125 6.42 -0.33 7.63
N MET A 126 5.71 0.80 7.57
CA MET A 126 5.11 1.29 6.34
C MET A 126 6.17 1.51 5.23
N LEU A 127 7.32 2.10 5.58
CA LEU A 127 8.42 2.31 4.64
C LEU A 127 9.04 0.99 4.15
N LEU A 128 9.23 0.01 5.04
CA LEU A 128 9.77 -1.30 4.70
C LEU A 128 8.84 -2.06 3.75
N VAL A 129 7.54 -2.09 4.04
CA VAL A 129 6.54 -2.74 3.18
C VAL A 129 6.44 -2.04 1.83
N TRP A 130 6.41 -0.70 1.82
CA TRP A 130 6.42 0.07 0.57
C TRP A 130 7.66 -0.24 -0.28
N THR A 131 8.85 -0.23 0.32
CA THR A 131 10.11 -0.55 -0.37
C THR A 131 10.08 -1.95 -0.96
N PHE A 132 9.59 -2.92 -0.20
CA PHE A 132 9.45 -4.29 -0.65
C PHE A 132 8.54 -4.40 -1.90
N TYR A 133 7.44 -3.67 -1.95
CA TYR A 133 6.58 -3.66 -3.13
C TYR A 133 7.16 -2.93 -4.33
N VAL A 134 7.88 -1.83 -4.12
CA VAL A 134 8.62 -1.16 -5.19
C VAL A 134 9.57 -2.16 -5.85
N LEU A 135 10.29 -2.96 -5.06
CA LEU A 135 11.17 -4.00 -5.58
C LEU A 135 10.38 -5.05 -6.36
N ILE A 136 9.28 -5.60 -5.81
CA ILE A 136 8.44 -6.59 -6.49
C ILE A 136 7.96 -6.07 -7.85
N LEU A 137 7.36 -4.89 -7.89
CA LEU A 137 6.79 -4.30 -9.12
C LEU A 137 7.87 -3.89 -10.13
N PHE A 138 9.07 -3.54 -9.67
CA PHE A 138 10.20 -3.25 -10.54
C PHE A 138 10.74 -4.52 -11.22
N PHE A 139 10.76 -5.65 -10.49
CA PHE A 139 11.26 -6.93 -11.00
C PHE A 139 10.18 -7.82 -11.65
N GLU A 140 8.90 -7.49 -11.54
CA GLU A 140 7.78 -8.31 -12.02
C GLU A 140 7.96 -8.76 -13.49
N ALA A 141 8.32 -7.85 -14.39
CA ALA A 141 8.41 -8.14 -15.82
C ALA A 141 9.57 -9.10 -16.15
N LYS A 142 10.64 -9.06 -15.35
CA LYS A 142 11.75 -10.02 -15.44
C LYS A 142 11.35 -11.36 -14.84
N LEU A 143 10.70 -11.36 -13.68
CA LEU A 143 10.23 -12.57 -13.00
C LEU A 143 9.25 -13.35 -13.89
N PHE A 144 8.25 -12.68 -14.48
CA PHE A 144 7.29 -13.34 -15.36
C PHE A 144 7.92 -13.87 -16.64
N LYS A 145 8.87 -13.14 -17.25
CA LYS A 145 9.61 -13.66 -18.42
C LYS A 145 10.43 -14.89 -18.11
N VAL A 146 11.01 -15.01 -16.91
CA VAL A 146 11.80 -16.19 -16.52
C VAL A 146 10.88 -17.37 -16.17
N ILE A 147 9.78 -17.11 -15.46
CA ILE A 147 8.86 -18.16 -14.98
C ILE A 147 8.03 -18.76 -16.13
N PHE A 148 7.72 -17.98 -17.16
CA PHE A 148 6.94 -18.44 -18.34
C PHE A 148 7.81 -18.70 -19.59
N ARG A 149 9.14 -18.77 -19.46
CA ARG A 149 10.07 -18.96 -20.60
C ARG A 149 10.17 -20.40 -21.12
N GLY A 150 9.62 -21.36 -20.38
CA GLY A 150 9.49 -22.76 -20.78
C GLY A 150 8.02 -23.08 -21.01
N GLU A 151 7.76 -23.82 -22.08
CA GLU A 151 6.45 -24.19 -22.61
C GLU A 151 5.36 -24.44 -21.55
N ALA A 152 4.13 -24.06 -21.88
CA ALA A 152 2.89 -24.19 -21.11
C ALA A 152 2.50 -25.65 -20.72
N GLY A 153 3.43 -26.58 -20.76
CA GLY A 153 3.26 -28.00 -20.48
C GLY A 153 3.84 -28.39 -19.13
N GLN A 154 2.94 -28.84 -18.25
CA GLN A 154 3.12 -29.79 -17.15
C GLN A 154 3.10 -29.26 -15.70
N ASP A 155 3.45 -28.00 -15.38
CA ASP A 155 3.36 -27.54 -13.97
C ASP A 155 2.79 -26.12 -13.77
N THR A 156 2.04 -25.61 -14.75
CA THR A 156 1.37 -24.29 -14.71
C THR A 156 0.51 -24.13 -13.46
N ALA A 157 -0.19 -25.19 -13.02
CA ALA A 157 -1.01 -25.17 -11.82
C ALA A 157 -0.18 -24.91 -10.54
N ARG A 158 1.00 -25.54 -10.41
CA ARG A 158 1.89 -25.33 -9.25
C ARG A 158 2.52 -23.94 -9.26
N VAL A 159 2.85 -23.41 -10.43
CA VAL A 159 3.32 -22.02 -10.57
C VAL A 159 2.26 -21.04 -10.08
N PHE A 160 1.01 -21.17 -10.55
CA PHE A 160 -0.09 -20.32 -10.11
C PHE A 160 -0.43 -20.47 -8.62
N PHE A 161 -0.32 -21.69 -8.07
CA PHE A 161 -0.48 -21.92 -6.63
C PHE A 161 0.59 -21.17 -5.82
N ARG A 162 1.86 -21.27 -6.20
CA ARG A 162 2.96 -20.55 -5.53
C ARG A 162 2.77 -19.03 -5.61
N PHE A 163 2.34 -18.52 -6.77
CA PHE A 163 2.00 -17.11 -6.91
C PHE A 163 0.83 -16.68 -6.01
N GLY A 164 -0.20 -17.51 -5.88
CA GLY A 164 -1.32 -17.27 -4.98
C GLY A 164 -0.87 -17.20 -3.52
N VAL A 165 -0.04 -18.14 -3.07
CA VAL A 165 0.52 -18.13 -1.70
C VAL A 165 1.38 -16.89 -1.46
N PHE A 166 2.23 -16.52 -2.43
CA PHE A 166 3.00 -15.28 -2.35
C PHE A 166 2.10 -14.05 -2.21
N HIS A 167 1.02 -13.96 -3.00
CA HIS A 167 0.08 -12.84 -2.89
C HIS A 167 -0.64 -12.80 -1.55
N TRP A 168 -1.01 -13.96 -0.99
CA TRP A 168 -1.55 -14.04 0.37
C TRP A 168 -0.56 -13.54 1.42
N PHE A 169 0.71 -13.91 1.32
CA PHE A 169 1.75 -13.42 2.23
C PHE A 169 1.89 -11.90 2.13
N VAL A 170 1.99 -11.38 0.90
CA VAL A 170 2.15 -9.94 0.64
C VAL A 170 0.91 -9.15 1.07
N LEU A 171 -0.29 -9.69 0.87
CA LEU A 171 -1.54 -9.09 1.35
C LEU A 171 -1.58 -9.07 2.88
N GLY A 172 -1.23 -10.18 3.54
CA GLY A 172 -1.15 -10.26 5.01
C GLY A 172 -0.20 -9.21 5.58
N LEU A 173 1.01 -9.11 5.02
CA LEU A 173 2.00 -8.11 5.40
C LEU A 173 1.46 -6.67 5.26
N SER A 174 0.78 -6.38 4.14
CA SER A 174 0.15 -5.09 3.88
C SER A 174 -0.95 -4.75 4.88
N LEU A 175 -1.84 -5.70 5.17
CA LEU A 175 -2.91 -5.51 6.15
C LEU A 175 -2.35 -5.31 7.56
N SER A 176 -1.28 -6.02 7.92
CA SER A 176 -0.57 -5.80 9.18
C SER A 176 0.03 -4.39 9.25
N ALA A 177 0.64 -3.88 8.18
CA ALA A 177 1.16 -2.52 8.14
C ALA A 177 0.05 -1.47 8.33
N VAL A 178 -1.10 -1.67 7.68
CA VAL A 178 -2.29 -0.80 7.88
C VAL A 178 -2.78 -0.87 9.33
N ALA A 179 -2.94 -2.07 9.89
CA ALA A 179 -3.41 -2.26 11.26
C ALA A 179 -2.47 -1.61 12.29
N VAL A 180 -1.15 -1.82 12.15
CA VAL A 180 -0.11 -1.21 12.99
C VAL A 180 -0.12 0.31 12.85
N GLY A 181 -0.24 0.84 11.63
CA GLY A 181 -0.31 2.27 11.39
C GLY A 181 -1.54 2.92 12.05
N VAL A 182 -2.71 2.28 11.93
CA VAL A 182 -3.94 2.74 12.60
C VAL A 182 -3.80 2.68 14.11
N TRP A 183 -3.28 1.58 14.66
CA TRP A 183 -3.04 1.40 16.09
C TRP A 183 -2.13 2.50 16.65
N ALA A 184 -0.97 2.71 16.01
CA ALA A 184 0.00 3.74 16.39
C ALA A 184 -0.62 5.16 16.35
N ALA A 185 -1.40 5.46 15.30
CA ALA A 185 -2.00 6.78 15.12
C ALA A 185 -3.01 7.14 16.24
N HIS A 186 -3.74 6.14 16.75
CA HIS A 186 -4.79 6.31 17.77
C HIS A 186 -4.30 6.12 19.21
N GLY A 187 -2.98 6.14 19.43
CA GLY A 187 -2.39 6.10 20.78
C GLY A 187 -2.12 4.69 21.31
N GLY A 188 -2.21 3.67 20.45
CA GLY A 188 -1.70 2.35 20.75
C GLY A 188 -0.19 2.40 20.95
N GLY A 189 0.27 1.99 22.14
CA GLY A 189 1.69 1.92 22.49
C GLY A 189 2.39 0.70 21.90
N PHE A 190 3.72 0.77 21.87
CA PHE A 190 4.65 -0.33 21.65
C PHE A 190 5.72 -0.30 22.73
#